data_AF-A0AAY4E4A5-F1
#
_entry.id   AF-A0AAY4E4A5-F1
#
_cell.length_a   1.000
_cell.length_b   1.000
_cell.length_c   1.000
_cell.angle_alpha   90.00
_cell.angle_beta   90.00
_cell.angle_gamma   90.00
#
_symmetry.space_group_name_H-M   'P 1'
#
loop_
_entity.id
_entity.type
_entity.pdbx_description
1 polymer ?
#
loop_
_entity_poly.entity_id
_entity_poly.type
_entity_poly.pdbx_seq_one_letter_code
_entity_poly.pdbx_strand_id
1 'polypeptide(L)'
;MLCSWRLDRICVSPSRSQKDCLIIIIISPKYHKTVTSAAVGTENDETLNTVYIHKQIQNEFIQNGCRNFRFVPILFPGAQKCHVPTWLQNTHIYSWPRDRDDILRRLMRVEKYAPPPIGELPTIVSIPI
;
A
#
# COMPACT_ATOMS: atom_id res chain seq x y z
N MET A 1 12.16 -16.71 -30.72
CA MET A 1 12.51 -16.83 -29.29
C MET A 1 11.44 -16.08 -28.49
N LEU A 2 10.41 -16.81 -28.05
CA LEU A 2 9.33 -16.26 -27.23
C LEU A 2 9.82 -16.10 -25.79
N CYS A 3 9.96 -14.86 -25.31
CA CYS A 3 10.02 -14.59 -23.88
C CYS A 3 8.60 -14.62 -23.30
N SER A 4 8.21 -15.79 -22.81
CA SER A 4 6.99 -16.03 -22.03
C SER A 4 7.12 -15.36 -20.66
N TRP A 5 6.53 -14.18 -20.51
CA TRP A 5 6.31 -13.55 -19.20
C TRP A 5 4.98 -14.06 -18.66
N ARG A 6 5.00 -15.27 -18.11
CA ARG A 6 3.89 -15.87 -17.38
C ARG A 6 3.69 -15.12 -16.06
N LEU A 7 2.47 -14.68 -15.82
CA LEU A 7 1.94 -13.98 -14.63
C LEU A 7 1.98 -14.83 -13.34
N ASP A 8 3.10 -15.49 -13.02
CA ASP A 8 3.19 -16.47 -11.92
C ASP A 8 4.25 -16.14 -10.84
N ARG A 9 4.79 -14.91 -10.77
CA ARG A 9 5.73 -14.54 -9.71
C ARG A 9 5.34 -13.26 -8.98
N ILE A 10 4.31 -13.41 -8.15
CA ILE A 10 4.27 -12.71 -6.86
C ILE A 10 5.52 -13.18 -6.09
N CYS A 11 6.34 -12.24 -5.61
CA CYS A 11 7.62 -12.49 -4.94
C CYS A 11 7.57 -13.64 -3.92
N VAL A 12 8.26 -14.75 -4.19
CA VAL A 12 8.60 -15.77 -3.20
C VAL A 12 10.10 -15.77 -3.01
N SER A 13 10.56 -15.00 -2.01
CA SER A 13 11.85 -15.23 -1.36
C SER A 13 11.64 -16.19 -0.18
N PRO A 14 12.40 -17.30 -0.06
CA PRO A 14 12.10 -18.37 0.89
C PRO A 14 12.80 -18.12 2.24
N SER A 15 12.29 -17.19 3.04
CA SER A 15 12.48 -17.21 4.50
C SER A 15 11.65 -16.10 5.15
N ARG A 16 10.90 -16.46 6.20
CA ARG A 16 9.99 -15.63 7.03
C ARG A 16 8.60 -15.37 6.45
N SER A 17 7.62 -16.05 7.05
CA SER A 17 6.21 -15.63 7.22
C SER A 17 5.51 -15.11 5.97
N GLN A 18 4.64 -15.95 5.40
CA GLN A 18 3.74 -15.67 4.29
C GLN A 18 2.71 -14.53 4.55
N LYS A 19 2.89 -13.67 5.56
CA LYS A 19 1.82 -12.83 6.14
C LYS A 19 1.93 -11.31 5.99
N ASP A 20 3.01 -10.75 5.44
CA ASP A 20 3.21 -9.27 5.47
C ASP A 20 3.51 -8.61 4.11
N CYS A 21 2.87 -9.03 3.01
CA CYS A 21 3.02 -8.33 1.73
C CYS A 21 2.30 -6.96 1.73
N LEU A 22 3.00 -5.89 1.34
CA LEU A 22 2.43 -4.56 1.11
C LEU A 22 1.92 -4.45 -0.34
N ILE A 23 0.80 -3.77 -0.54
CA ILE A 23 0.18 -3.52 -1.84
C ILE A 23 0.34 -2.04 -2.18
N ILE A 24 1.20 -1.75 -3.15
CA ILE A 24 1.44 -0.39 -3.64
C ILE A 24 0.46 -0.11 -4.78
N ILE A 25 -0.24 1.02 -4.69
CA ILE A 25 -1.21 1.43 -5.71
C ILE A 25 -0.81 2.83 -6.19
N ILE A 26 -0.37 2.91 -7.45
CA ILE A 26 0.00 4.19 -8.06
C ILE A 26 -1.26 4.85 -8.62
N ILE A 27 -1.62 5.99 -8.05
CA ILE A 27 -2.78 6.78 -8.45
C ILE A 27 -2.33 7.85 -9.43
N SER A 28 -2.83 7.74 -10.66
CA SER A 28 -2.70 8.73 -11.72
C SER A 28 -4.08 9.12 -12.26
N PRO A 29 -4.24 10.29 -12.90
CA PRO A 29 -5.50 10.65 -13.55
C PRO A 29 -5.90 9.64 -14.62
N LYS A 30 -4.93 9.03 -15.31
CA LYS A 30 -5.16 7.95 -16.28
C LYS A 30 -5.75 6.72 -15.60
N TYR A 31 -5.15 6.26 -14.49
CA TYR A 31 -5.66 5.14 -13.71
C TYR A 31 -7.11 5.36 -13.26
N HIS A 32 -7.41 6.53 -12.70
CA HIS A 32 -8.77 6.88 -12.29
C HIS A 32 -9.76 6.81 -13.45
N LYS A 33 -9.43 7.42 -14.59
CA LYS A 33 -10.26 7.31 -15.80
C LYS A 33 -10.46 5.86 -16.23
N THR A 34 -9.41 5.04 -16.25
CA THR A 34 -9.51 3.62 -16.61
C THR A 34 -10.49 2.85 -15.70
N VAL A 35 -10.39 3.02 -14.37
CA VAL A 35 -11.27 2.30 -13.43
C VAL A 35 -12.70 2.84 -13.41
N THR A 36 -12.88 4.15 -13.64
CA THR A 36 -14.21 4.78 -13.68
C THR A 36 -14.90 4.58 -15.04
N SER A 37 -14.20 4.77 -16.16
CA SER A 37 -14.73 4.63 -17.52
C SER A 37 -15.05 3.18 -17.90
N ALA A 38 -14.42 2.20 -17.27
CA ALA A 38 -14.79 0.80 -17.46
C ALA A 38 -16.20 0.46 -16.93
N ALA A 39 -16.79 1.31 -16.08
CA ALA A 39 -18.21 1.22 -15.77
C ALA A 39 -19.12 1.62 -16.96
N VAL A 40 -18.55 2.25 -18.00
CA VAL A 40 -19.26 2.87 -19.13
C VAL A 40 -18.93 2.21 -20.48
N GLY A 41 -18.11 1.15 -20.51
CA GLY A 41 -18.03 0.23 -21.65
C GLY A 41 -17.05 0.59 -22.77
N THR A 42 -15.82 1.06 -22.47
CA THR A 42 -14.76 1.21 -23.49
C THR A 42 -13.80 0.02 -23.47
N GLU A 43 -13.73 -0.68 -24.61
CA GLU A 43 -13.04 -1.96 -24.81
C GLU A 43 -11.59 -1.78 -25.30
N ASN A 44 -10.63 -1.89 -24.38
CA ASN A 44 -9.22 -2.09 -24.72
C ASN A 44 -8.64 -3.10 -23.72
N ASP A 45 -7.90 -4.11 -24.18
CA ASP A 45 -7.50 -5.26 -23.34
C ASP A 45 -6.65 -4.88 -22.12
N GLU A 46 -5.77 -3.89 -22.24
CA GLU A 46 -4.96 -3.38 -21.11
C GLU A 46 -5.83 -2.71 -20.03
N THR A 47 -6.93 -2.06 -20.43
CA THR A 47 -7.92 -1.45 -19.53
C THR A 47 -8.63 -2.55 -18.75
N LEU A 48 -9.00 -3.66 -19.40
CA LEU A 48 -9.67 -4.79 -18.77
C LEU A 48 -8.81 -5.42 -17.67
N ASN A 49 -7.51 -5.63 -17.94
CA ASN A 49 -6.58 -6.16 -16.95
C ASN A 49 -6.48 -5.25 -15.72
N THR A 50 -6.35 -3.94 -15.93
CA THR A 50 -6.25 -2.95 -14.84
C THR A 50 -7.53 -2.93 -14.00
N VAL A 51 -8.70 -3.00 -14.65
CA VAL A 51 -10.01 -3.01 -13.98
C VAL A 51 -10.24 -4.30 -13.21
N TYR A 52 -9.84 -5.43 -13.78
CA TYR A 52 -9.93 -6.73 -13.11
C TYR A 52 -9.11 -6.74 -11.82
N ILE A 53 -7.83 -6.34 -11.89
CA ILE A 53 -6.95 -6.25 -10.73
C ILE A 53 -7.54 -5.28 -9.69
N HIS A 54 -8.04 -4.12 -10.12
CA HIS A 54 -8.69 -3.16 -9.23
C HIS A 54 -9.87 -3.77 -8.46
N LYS A 55 -10.80 -4.45 -9.17
CA LYS A 55 -11.96 -5.09 -8.57
C LYS A 55 -11.57 -6.25 -7.65
N GLN A 56 -10.58 -7.05 -8.04
CA GLN A 56 -10.09 -8.16 -7.24
C GLN A 56 -9.53 -7.68 -5.90
N ILE A 57 -8.69 -6.63 -5.93
CA ILE A 57 -8.13 -6.03 -4.71
C ILE A 57 -9.23 -5.40 -3.86
N GLN A 58 -10.20 -4.72 -4.47
CA GLN A 58 -11.34 -4.15 -3.76
C GLN A 58 -12.14 -5.24 -3.03
N ASN A 59 -12.40 -6.37 -3.67
CA ASN A 59 -13.09 -7.51 -3.06
C ASN A 59 -12.27 -8.11 -1.90
N GLU A 60 -10.96 -8.25 -2.06
CA GLU A 60 -10.07 -8.69 -1.00
C GLU A 60 -10.08 -7.73 0.20
N PHE A 61 -10.12 -6.41 -0.04
CA PHE A 61 -10.24 -5.40 1.02
C PHE A 61 -11.53 -5.57 1.82
N ILE A 62 -12.66 -5.79 1.13
CA ILE A 62 -13.96 -6.00 1.77
C ILE A 62 -13.96 -7.32 2.56
N GLN A 63 -13.50 -8.42 1.96
CA GLN A 63 -13.46 -9.75 2.60
C GLN A 63 -12.53 -9.78 3.83
N ASN A 64 -11.44 -9.01 3.81
CA ASN A 64 -10.54 -8.86 4.95
C ASN A 64 -11.06 -7.90 6.04
N GLY A 65 -12.32 -7.47 5.97
CA GLY A 65 -12.94 -6.58 6.96
C GLY A 65 -12.39 -5.16 6.91
N CYS A 66 -12.11 -4.65 5.71
CA CYS A 66 -11.63 -3.28 5.47
C CYS A 66 -10.30 -2.93 6.16
N ARG A 67 -9.48 -3.93 6.46
CA ARG A 67 -8.17 -3.72 7.07
C ARG A 67 -7.21 -3.09 6.07
N ASN A 68 -6.88 -1.82 6.30
CA ASN A 68 -6.13 -0.99 5.36
C ASN A 68 -4.60 -0.97 5.55
N PHE A 69 -4.06 -1.67 6.55
CA PHE A 69 -2.65 -1.55 6.93
C PHE A 69 -1.64 -1.98 5.85
N ARG A 70 -2.06 -2.82 4.89
CA ARG A 70 -1.20 -3.29 3.80
C ARG A 70 -1.19 -2.38 2.57
N PHE A 71 -2.15 -1.46 2.46
CA PHE A 71 -2.29 -0.61 1.29
C PHE A 71 -1.44 0.65 1.41
N VAL A 72 -0.68 0.93 0.35
CA VAL A 72 0.17 2.11 0.22
C VAL A 72 -0.21 2.84 -1.07
N PRO A 73 -1.29 3.65 -1.07
CA PRO A 73 -1.63 4.45 -2.23
C PRO A 73 -0.68 5.64 -2.36
N ILE A 74 -0.16 5.83 -3.58
CA ILE A 74 0.79 6.89 -3.92
C ILE A 74 0.20 7.75 -5.04
N LEU A 75 -0.05 9.02 -4.75
CA LEU A 75 -0.43 10.04 -5.72
C LEU A 75 0.78 10.43 -6.55
N PHE A 76 0.70 10.19 -7.85
CA PHE A 76 1.69 10.69 -8.79
C PHE A 76 1.45 12.17 -9.13
N PRO A 77 2.48 12.91 -9.59
CA PRO A 77 2.32 14.29 -10.03
C PRO A 77 1.18 14.43 -11.04
N GLY A 78 0.31 15.43 -10.83
CA GLY A 78 -0.90 15.64 -11.64
C GLY A 78 -2.13 14.85 -11.16
N ALA A 79 -1.97 13.89 -10.24
CA ALA A 79 -3.08 13.29 -9.52
C ALA A 79 -3.50 14.16 -8.32
N GLN A 80 -4.73 13.97 -7.88
CA GLN A 80 -5.34 14.67 -6.75
C GLN A 80 -6.10 13.66 -5.91
N LYS A 81 -6.46 14.03 -4.67
CA LYS A 81 -7.21 13.14 -3.77
C LYS A 81 -8.55 12.68 -4.37
N CYS A 82 -9.19 13.47 -5.23
CA CYS A 82 -10.42 13.07 -5.93
C CYS A 82 -10.22 11.88 -6.89
N HIS A 83 -8.98 11.62 -7.34
CA HIS A 83 -8.66 10.49 -8.19
C HIS A 83 -8.43 9.19 -7.39
N VAL A 84 -8.41 9.26 -6.06
CA VAL A 84 -8.22 8.09 -5.19
C VAL A 84 -9.55 7.34 -5.07
N PRO A 85 -9.58 6.02 -5.32
CA PRO A 85 -10.77 5.21 -5.13
C PRO A 85 -11.36 5.37 -3.74
N THR A 86 -12.68 5.46 -3.63
CA THR A 86 -13.40 5.71 -2.37
C THR A 86 -13.03 4.71 -1.26
N TRP A 87 -12.83 3.44 -1.61
CA TRP A 87 -12.41 2.39 -0.67
C TRP A 87 -10.98 2.55 -0.12
N LEU A 88 -10.14 3.39 -0.76
CA LEU A 88 -8.79 3.73 -0.31
C LEU A 88 -8.68 5.10 0.37
N GLN A 89 -9.74 5.91 0.37
CA GLN A 89 -9.67 7.27 0.92
C GLN A 89 -9.44 7.29 2.44
N ASN A 90 -9.83 6.23 3.14
CA ASN A 90 -9.59 6.06 4.58
C ASN A 90 -8.17 5.62 4.94
N THR A 91 -7.26 5.57 3.97
CA THR A 91 -5.87 5.13 4.17
C THR A 91 -4.89 6.30 4.09
N HIS A 92 -3.65 6.10 4.53
CA HIS A 92 -2.64 7.14 4.41
C HIS A 92 -2.19 7.30 2.96
N ILE A 93 -2.60 8.41 2.34
CA ILE A 93 -2.27 8.71 0.94
C ILE A 93 -0.94 9.46 0.89
N TYR A 94 0.04 8.88 0.21
CA TYR A 94 1.36 9.49 0.02
C TYR A 94 1.40 10.29 -1.28
N SER A 95 2.09 11.42 -1.28
CA SER A 95 2.30 12.26 -2.46
C SER A 95 3.71 12.09 -3.00
N TRP A 96 3.86 11.57 -4.21
CA TRP A 96 5.15 11.52 -4.89
C TRP A 96 5.45 12.85 -5.60
N PRO A 97 6.68 13.39 -5.52
CA PRO A 97 7.87 12.91 -4.80
C PRO A 97 8.01 13.48 -3.37
N ARG A 98 7.05 14.26 -2.88
CA ARG A 98 7.11 14.96 -1.58
C ARG A 98 7.34 14.01 -0.40
N ASP A 99 6.63 12.89 -0.36
CA ASP A 99 6.64 11.94 0.76
C ASP A 99 7.55 10.73 0.48
N ARG A 100 8.55 10.89 -0.40
CA ARG A 100 9.46 9.81 -0.83
C ARG A 100 10.05 9.05 0.36
N ASP A 101 10.56 9.75 1.36
CA ASP A 101 11.24 9.10 2.47
C ASP A 101 10.27 8.32 3.37
N ASP A 102 9.03 8.80 3.54
CA ASP A 102 8.00 8.07 4.27
C ASP A 102 7.48 6.84 3.49
N ILE A 103 7.39 6.94 2.16
CA ILE A 103 7.14 5.78 1.29
C ILE A 103 8.25 4.74 1.45
N LEU A 104 9.52 5.16 1.34
CA LEU A 104 10.67 4.27 1.48
C LEU A 104 10.71 3.61 2.87
N ARG A 105 10.46 4.35 3.95
CA ARG A 105 10.35 3.79 5.31
C ARG A 105 9.25 2.73 5.40
N ARG A 106 8.07 3.02 4.82
CA ARG A 106 6.94 2.07 4.80
C ARG A 106 7.31 0.78 4.06
N LEU A 107 8.00 0.89 2.92
CA LEU A 107 8.44 -0.25 2.12
C LEU A 107 9.54 -1.07 2.80
N MET A 108 10.52 -0.40 3.41
CA MET A 108 11.62 -1.03 4.13
C MET A 108 11.20 -1.59 5.49
N ARG A 109 9.93 -1.41 5.90
CA ARG A 109 9.41 -1.74 7.24
C ARG A 109 10.25 -1.11 8.36
N VAL A 110 10.81 0.07 8.10
CA VAL A 110 11.59 0.83 9.07
C VAL A 110 10.64 1.72 9.83
N GLU A 111 10.58 1.54 11.15
CA GLU A 111 9.80 2.41 12.01
C GLU A 111 10.43 3.81 12.03
N LYS A 112 9.61 4.85 11.86
CA LYS A 112 10.07 6.25 11.84
C LYS A 112 10.62 6.70 13.21
N TYR A 113 10.32 5.95 14.27
CA TYR A 113 10.65 6.27 15.64
C TYR A 113 11.27 5.05 16.33
N ALA A 114 12.50 5.19 16.83
CA ALA A 114 13.02 4.27 17.84
C ALA A 114 12.63 4.85 19.20
N PRO A 115 11.97 4.09 20.11
CA PRO A 115 11.71 4.60 21.44
C PRO A 115 13.04 5.02 22.07
N PRO A 116 13.09 6.18 22.77
CA PRO A 116 14.29 6.56 23.49
C PRO A 116 14.64 5.42 24.45
N PRO A 117 15.94 5.13 24.67
CA PRO A 117 16.36 4.09 25.59
C PRO A 117 15.69 4.35 26.94
N ILE A 118 14.94 3.35 27.42
CA ILE A 118 14.33 3.39 28.74
C ILE A 118 15.50 3.43 29.73
N GLY A 119 15.63 4.53 30.48
CA GLY A 119 16.63 4.64 31.53
C GLY A 119 16.43 3.57 32.61
N GLU A 120 17.45 3.34 33.44
CA GLU A 120 17.33 2.38 34.55
C GLU A 120 16.15 2.76 35.46
N LEU A 121 15.37 1.76 35.86
CA LEU A 121 14.27 1.97 36.79
C LEU A 121 14.82 2.54 38.11
N PRO A 122 14.24 3.63 38.64
CA PRO A 122 14.67 4.15 39.93
C PRO A 122 14.51 3.06 40.99
N THR A 123 15.62 2.68 41.61
CA THR A 123 15.60 1.74 42.74
C THR A 123 15.17 2.50 43.98
N ILE A 124 13.96 2.21 44.49
CA ILE A 124 13.49 2.74 45.77
C ILE A 124 14.29 2.03 46.87
N VAL A 125 15.22 2.76 47.49
CA VAL A 125 15.92 2.31 48.71
C VAL A 125 15.08 2.70 49.92
N SER A 126 14.52 1.72 50.61
CA SER A 126 13.93 1.92 51.94
C SER A 126 15.05 2.10 52.96
N ILE A 127 15.21 3.30 53.48
CA ILE A 127 16.13 3.59 54.58
C ILE A 127 15.37 3.26 55.88
N PRO A 128 15.82 2.29 56.70
CA PRO A 128 15.19 2.02 57.99
C PRO A 128 15.38 3.21 58.93
N ILE A 129 14.33 3.55 59.67
CA ILE A 129 14.25 4.64 60.68
C ILE A 129 14.85 4.15 61.99
#